data_AF-A0A5S3WQQ3-F1
#
_entry.id   AF-A0A5S3WQQ3-F1
#
_cell.length_a   1.000
_cell.length_b   1.000
_cell.length_c   1.000
_cell.angle_alpha   90.00
_cell.angle_beta   90.00
_cell.angle_gamma   90.00
#
_symmetry.space_group_name_H-M   'P 1'
#
loop_
_entity.id
_entity.type
_entity.pdbx_description
1 polymer ?
#
loop_
_entity_poly.entity_id
_entity_poly.type
_entity_poly.pdbx_seq_one_letter_code
_entity_poly.pdbx_strand_id
1 'polypeptide(L)'
;VTADNSGNWTLSGSELDVSGLNNGTLTVSATQADTAGNTSTAATQTITLDNAAPSAVTITTPIETDGLVNAAEDNDVLIAGSGAEAGNSVTVTITDNNSSVSRTVTADNSGNW
;
A
#
# COMPACT_ATOMS: atom_id res chain seq x y z
N VAL A 1 -26.45 2.75 15.49
CA VAL A 1 -27.32 3.31 14.43
C VAL A 1 -28.70 2.71 14.55
N THR A 2 -29.72 3.41 14.11
CA THR A 2 -31.10 2.89 14.09
C THR A 2 -31.40 2.39 12.69
N ALA A 3 -31.99 1.20 12.59
CA ALA A 3 -32.46 0.68 11.31
C ALA A 3 -33.72 1.43 10.84
N ASP A 4 -33.93 1.49 9.53
CA ASP A 4 -35.16 2.02 8.93
C ASP A 4 -36.33 1.04 9.12
N ASN A 5 -37.52 1.44 8.66
CA ASN A 5 -38.74 0.62 8.77
C ASN A 5 -38.68 -0.70 7.97
N SER A 6 -37.66 -0.87 7.13
CA SER A 6 -37.38 -2.09 6.36
C SER A 6 -36.24 -2.91 6.98
N GLY A 7 -35.65 -2.46 8.10
CA GLY A 7 -34.55 -3.14 8.78
C GLY A 7 -33.15 -2.80 8.25
N ASN A 8 -33.02 -1.85 7.32
CA ASN A 8 -31.72 -1.45 6.78
C ASN A 8 -31.05 -0.41 7.67
N TRP A 9 -29.73 -0.48 7.75
CA TRP A 9 -28.92 0.51 8.45
C TRP A 9 -27.58 0.65 7.74
N THR A 10 -26.97 1.81 7.89
CA THR A 10 -25.65 2.11 7.31
C THR A 10 -24.87 2.96 8.31
N LEU A 11 -23.56 2.70 8.42
CA LEU A 11 -22.60 3.66 8.96
C LEU A 11 -22.09 4.48 7.77
N SER A 12 -22.03 5.81 7.88
CA SER A 12 -21.62 6.69 6.78
C SER A 12 -20.15 6.54 6.37
N GLY A 13 -19.38 5.78 7.15
CA GLY A 13 -18.00 5.39 6.87
C GLY A 13 -16.96 6.23 7.59
N SER A 14 -17.39 7.19 8.42
CA SER A 14 -16.51 8.10 9.20
C SER A 14 -16.61 7.88 10.71
N GLU A 15 -17.47 6.96 11.14
CA GLU A 15 -17.78 6.73 12.56
C GLU A 15 -16.76 5.83 13.26
N LEU A 16 -15.91 5.12 12.51
CA LEU A 16 -14.94 4.16 13.05
C LEU A 16 -13.55 4.45 12.48
N ASP A 17 -12.60 4.78 13.35
CA ASP A 17 -11.19 4.86 13.02
C ASP A 17 -10.49 3.56 13.44
N VAL A 18 -9.97 2.83 12.46
CA VAL A 18 -9.25 1.56 12.66
C VAL A 18 -7.73 1.73 12.56
N SER A 19 -7.22 2.94 12.39
CA SER A 19 -5.78 3.20 12.17
C SER A 19 -4.89 2.77 13.34
N GLY A 20 -5.43 2.73 14.57
CA GLY A 20 -4.74 2.25 15.77
C GLY A 20 -4.80 0.73 15.98
N LEU A 21 -5.48 -0.03 15.11
CA LEU A 21 -5.51 -1.49 15.19
C LEU A 21 -4.28 -2.09 14.49
N ASN A 22 -3.93 -3.32 14.87
CA ASN A 22 -2.84 -4.03 14.22
C ASN A 22 -3.22 -4.40 12.78
N ASN A 23 -2.24 -4.31 11.88
CA ASN A 23 -2.36 -4.87 10.54
C ASN A 23 -2.65 -6.38 10.59
N GLY A 24 -3.37 -6.87 9.58
CA GLY A 24 -3.82 -8.24 9.47
C GLY A 24 -5.36 -8.36 9.51
N THR A 25 -5.84 -9.56 9.84
CA THR A 25 -7.27 -9.85 9.86
C THR A 25 -7.95 -9.19 11.06
N LEU A 26 -8.95 -8.36 10.79
CA LEU A 26 -9.87 -7.80 11.77
C LEU A 26 -11.24 -8.50 11.67
N THR A 27 -11.97 -8.53 12.79
CA THR A 27 -13.34 -9.06 12.83
C THR A 27 -14.34 -7.92 13.03
N VAL A 28 -15.30 -7.82 12.13
CA VAL A 28 -16.49 -6.98 12.25
C VAL A 28 -17.57 -7.80 12.94
N SER A 29 -18.23 -7.23 13.95
CA SER A 29 -19.32 -7.88 14.68
C SER A 29 -20.51 -6.93 14.86
N ALA A 30 -21.73 -7.46 14.69
CA ALA A 30 -22.96 -6.73 14.90
C ALA A 30 -23.98 -7.58 15.69
N THR A 31 -24.64 -6.94 16.65
CA THR A 31 -25.75 -7.49 17.45
C THR A 31 -26.89 -6.48 17.51
N GLN A 32 -28.13 -6.95 17.62
CA GLN A 32 -29.26 -6.09 17.98
C GLN A 32 -29.82 -6.45 19.36
N ALA A 33 -30.46 -5.49 20.00
CA ALA A 33 -31.30 -5.70 21.18
C ALA A 33 -32.72 -5.18 20.89
N ASP A 34 -33.75 -5.89 21.35
CA ASP A 34 -35.13 -5.41 21.29
C ASP A 34 -35.52 -4.57 22.53
N THR A 35 -36.72 -3.97 22.52
CA THR A 35 -37.23 -3.15 23.63
C THR A 35 -37.42 -3.93 24.93
N ALA A 36 -37.60 -5.26 24.85
CA ALA A 36 -37.72 -6.13 26.01
C ALA A 36 -36.35 -6.55 26.58
N GLY A 37 -35.25 -6.21 25.90
CA GLY A 37 -33.87 -6.50 26.31
C GLY A 37 -33.31 -7.81 25.77
N ASN A 38 -33.96 -8.49 24.84
CA ASN A 38 -33.41 -9.70 24.22
C ASN A 38 -32.33 -9.31 23.19
N THR A 39 -31.20 -10.02 23.18
CA THR A 39 -30.10 -9.79 22.23
C THR A 39 -30.03 -10.88 21.16
N SER A 40 -29.75 -10.50 19.91
CA SER A 40 -29.47 -11.46 18.84
C SER A 40 -28.14 -12.18 19.06
N THR A 41 -27.94 -13.29 18.36
CA THR A 41 -26.59 -13.79 18.09
C THR A 41 -25.81 -12.76 17.26
N ALA A 42 -24.48 -12.76 17.41
CA ALA A 42 -23.63 -11.86 16.65
C ALA A 42 -23.50 -12.33 15.19
N ALA A 43 -23.74 -11.43 14.25
CA ALA A 43 -23.26 -11.58 12.88
C ALA A 43 -21.80 -11.16 12.83
N THR A 44 -20.96 -11.91 12.11
CA THR A 44 -19.52 -11.60 11.98
C THR A 44 -19.05 -11.68 10.55
N GLN A 45 -18.10 -10.82 10.18
CA GLN A 45 -17.36 -10.84 8.91
C GLN A 45 -15.91 -10.46 9.19
N THR A 46 -15.00 -10.83 8.29
CA THR A 46 -13.58 -10.44 8.39
C THR A 46 -13.21 -9.41 7.33
N ILE A 47 -12.26 -8.54 7.69
CA ILE A 47 -11.60 -7.60 6.79
C ILE A 47 -10.09 -7.67 7.04
N THR A 48 -9.28 -7.17 6.12
CA THR A 48 -7.83 -7.03 6.32
C THR A 48 -7.49 -5.56 6.43
N LEU A 49 -6.80 -5.18 7.52
CA LEU A 49 -6.14 -3.89 7.62
C LEU A 49 -4.70 -4.05 7.13
N ASP A 50 -4.34 -3.31 6.09
CA ASP A 50 -2.97 -3.11 5.67
C ASP A 50 -2.75 -1.62 5.43
N ASN A 51 -2.16 -0.95 6.41
CA ASN A 51 -1.78 0.45 6.36
C ASN A 51 -0.26 0.65 6.48
N ALA A 52 0.52 -0.43 6.33
CA ALA A 52 1.97 -0.35 6.33
C ALA A 52 2.44 0.16 4.96
N ALA A 53 3.22 1.24 4.97
CA ALA A 53 3.89 1.68 3.75
C ALA A 53 5.06 0.73 3.41
N PRO A 54 5.37 0.51 2.13
CA PRO A 54 6.59 -0.18 1.75
C PRO A 54 7.84 0.51 2.31
N SER A 55 8.89 -0.26 2.53
CA SER A 55 10.19 0.29 2.92
C SER A 55 10.77 1.18 1.81
N ALA A 56 11.56 2.18 2.20
CA ALA A 56 12.23 3.04 1.24
C ALA A 56 13.24 2.22 0.39
N VAL A 57 13.21 2.44 -0.92
CA VAL A 57 14.22 1.89 -1.84
C VAL A 57 15.50 2.71 -1.77
N THR A 58 16.61 2.10 -2.19
CA THR A 58 17.92 2.75 -2.32
C THR A 58 18.39 2.67 -3.77
N ILE A 59 19.11 3.69 -4.22
CA ILE A 59 19.81 3.68 -5.50
C ILE A 59 21.28 3.34 -5.23
N THR A 60 21.81 2.35 -5.95
CA THR A 60 23.23 2.02 -5.92
C THR A 60 24.01 3.19 -6.51
N THR A 61 25.00 3.67 -5.76
CA THR A 61 25.85 4.77 -6.19
C THR A 61 27.33 4.35 -6.19
N PRO A 62 28.16 4.96 -7.03
CA PRO A 62 27.80 5.92 -8.09
C PRO A 62 27.06 5.28 -9.29
N ILE A 63 26.20 6.05 -9.95
CA ILE A 63 25.61 5.71 -11.27
C ILE A 63 26.74 5.75 -12.31
N GLU A 64 26.75 4.84 -13.29
CA GLU A 64 27.85 4.71 -14.26
C GLU A 64 29.25 4.57 -13.64
N THR A 65 29.35 4.03 -12.42
CA THR A 65 30.62 3.79 -11.69
C THR A 65 31.40 5.03 -11.24
N ASP A 66 31.11 6.21 -11.79
CA ASP A 66 31.79 7.47 -11.45
C ASP A 66 30.83 8.65 -11.24
N GLY A 67 29.53 8.47 -11.49
CA GLY A 67 28.50 9.49 -11.35
C GLY A 67 28.38 10.41 -12.56
N LEU A 68 29.04 10.09 -13.67
CA LEU A 68 29.05 10.87 -14.90
C LEU A 68 28.58 10.01 -16.06
N VAL A 69 27.60 10.52 -16.81
CA VAL A 69 27.18 9.88 -18.07
C VAL A 69 27.96 10.53 -19.21
N ASN A 70 28.79 9.76 -19.90
CA ASN A 70 29.52 10.20 -21.08
C ASN A 70 28.78 9.81 -22.39
N ALA A 71 29.33 10.21 -23.54
CA ALA A 71 28.69 9.99 -24.84
C ALA A 71 28.59 8.51 -25.28
N ALA A 72 29.29 7.59 -24.62
CA ALA A 72 29.13 6.16 -24.85
C ALA A 72 28.02 5.54 -23.97
N GLU A 73 27.63 6.20 -22.89
CA GLU A 73 26.67 5.71 -21.89
C GLU A 73 25.27 6.34 -22.03
N ASP A 74 25.15 7.51 -22.70
CA ASP A 74 23.93 8.31 -22.75
C ASP A 74 22.69 7.62 -23.35
N ASN A 75 22.90 6.55 -24.13
CA ASN A 75 21.83 5.77 -24.73
C ASN A 75 21.39 4.56 -23.87
N ASP A 76 22.14 4.21 -22.82
CA ASP A 76 21.85 3.07 -21.93
C ASP A 76 22.43 3.28 -20.53
N VAL A 77 21.80 4.18 -19.76
CA VAL A 77 22.25 4.48 -18.38
C VAL A 77 21.83 3.37 -17.42
N LEU A 78 22.82 2.69 -16.82
CA LEU A 78 22.64 1.67 -15.82
C LEU A 78 22.29 2.29 -14.45
N ILE A 79 21.05 2.03 -14.02
CA ILE A 79 20.58 2.34 -12.67
C ILE A 79 20.19 1.02 -12.00
N ALA A 80 20.72 0.79 -10.81
CA ALA A 80 20.40 -0.36 -9.98
C ALA A 80 20.08 0.11 -8.56
N GLY A 81 19.35 -0.70 -7.82
CA GLY A 81 19.01 -0.41 -6.44
C GLY A 81 18.58 -1.62 -5.64
N SER A 82 18.19 -1.37 -4.39
CA SER A 82 17.67 -2.40 -3.49
C SER A 82 16.62 -1.86 -2.53
N GLY A 83 16.07 -2.71 -1.65
CA GLY A 83 15.14 -2.32 -0.59
C GLY A 83 13.67 -2.29 -1.02
N ALA A 84 13.38 -2.68 -2.26
CA ALA A 84 12.00 -2.91 -2.68
C ALA A 84 11.47 -4.21 -2.08
N GLU A 85 10.16 -4.27 -1.89
CA GLU A 85 9.52 -5.54 -1.54
C GLU A 85 9.64 -6.53 -2.72
N ALA A 86 9.97 -7.78 -2.41
CA ALA A 86 10.19 -8.80 -3.43
C ALA A 86 8.98 -8.96 -4.36
N GLY A 87 9.23 -8.94 -5.67
CA GLY A 87 8.19 -9.07 -6.69
C GLY A 87 7.34 -7.82 -6.92
N ASN A 88 7.57 -6.73 -6.17
CA ASN A 88 6.90 -5.45 -6.39
C ASN A 88 7.69 -4.58 -7.37
N SER A 89 6.98 -3.60 -7.93
CA SER A 89 7.53 -2.72 -8.97
C SER A 89 8.31 -1.55 -8.37
N VAL A 90 9.39 -1.19 -9.05
CA VAL A 90 10.12 0.07 -8.83
C VAL A 90 10.08 0.88 -10.11
N THR A 91 9.68 2.14 -10.01
CA THR A 91 9.69 3.08 -11.12
C THR A 91 10.86 4.04 -10.96
N VAL A 92 11.78 4.00 -11.91
CA VAL A 92 12.94 4.89 -12.01
C VAL A 92 12.63 5.99 -13.01
N THR A 93 12.92 7.23 -12.64
CA THR A 93 12.74 8.40 -13.51
C THR A 93 14.02 9.23 -13.52
N ILE A 94 14.53 9.52 -14.72
CA ILE A 94 15.58 10.52 -14.95
C ILE A 94 14.89 11.75 -15.54
N THR A 95 15.17 12.94 -14.99
CA THR A 95 14.53 14.19 -15.40
C THR A 95 15.51 15.35 -15.33
N ASP A 96 15.41 16.28 -16.29
CA ASP A 96 16.09 17.58 -16.25
C ASP A 96 15.15 18.72 -15.83
N ASN A 97 13.96 18.39 -15.31
CA ASN A 97 12.81 19.25 -15.01
C ASN A 97 12.02 19.75 -16.23
N ASN A 98 12.51 19.56 -17.46
CA ASN A 98 11.84 19.91 -18.70
C ASN A 98 11.34 18.67 -19.46
N SER A 99 12.11 17.60 -19.42
CA SER A 99 11.87 16.30 -20.04
C SER A 99 12.16 15.19 -19.04
N SER A 100 11.52 14.05 -19.22
CA SER A 100 11.75 12.88 -18.37
C SER A 100 11.70 11.59 -19.17
N VAL A 101 12.48 10.62 -18.71
CA VAL A 101 12.39 9.21 -19.14
C VAL A 101 12.14 8.37 -17.90
N SER A 102 11.22 7.41 -18.02
CA SER A 102 10.86 6.51 -16.93
C SER A 102 10.91 5.06 -17.36
N ARG A 103 11.29 4.19 -16.42
CA ARG A 103 11.25 2.75 -16.58
C ARG A 103 10.72 2.11 -15.30
N THR A 104 9.86 1.12 -15.46
CA THR A 104 9.42 0.27 -14.35
C THR A 104 10.12 -1.08 -14.45
N VAL A 105 10.70 -1.51 -13.33
CA VAL A 105 11.33 -2.82 -13.15
C VAL A 105 10.61 -3.56 -12.01
N THR A 106 10.80 -4.86 -11.92
CA THR A 106 10.28 -5.69 -10.82
C THR A 106 11.45 -6.12 -9.97
N ALA A 107 11.36 -5.91 -8.65
CA ALA A 107 12.39 -6.33 -7.74
C ALA A 107 12.47 -7.87 -7.65
N ASP A 108 13.69 -8.39 -7.54
CA ASP A 108 13.94 -9.81 -7.33
C ASP A 108 13.52 -10.27 -5.93
N ASN A 109 13.73 -11.56 -5.63
CA ASN A 109 13.36 -12.15 -4.33
C ASN A 109 14.13 -11.59 -3.13
N SER A 110 15.21 -10.84 -3.37
CA SER A 110 16.01 -10.16 -2.34
C SER A 110 15.72 -8.65 -2.29
N GLY A 111 14.80 -8.15 -3.12
CA GLY A 111 14.47 -6.73 -3.19
C GLY A 111 15.44 -5.89 -4.02
N ASN A 112 16.31 -6.51 -4.82
CA ASN A 112 17.17 -5.81 -5.78
C ASN A 112 16.41 -5.52 -7.06
N TRP A 113 16.69 -4.38 -7.69
CA TRP A 113 15.97 -3.91 -8.88
C TRP A 113 16.87 -3.12 -9.82
#